data_AF-A0A435G175-F1
#
_entry.id   AF-A0A435G175-F1
#
_cell.length_a   1.000
_cell.length_b   1.000
_cell.length_c   1.000
_cell.angle_alpha   90.00
_cell.angle_beta   90.00
_cell.angle_gamma   90.00
#
_symmetry.space_group_name_H-M   'P 1'
#
loop_
_entity.id
_entity.type
_entity.pdbx_description
1 polymer ?
#
loop_
_entity_poly.entity_id
_entity_poly.type
_entity_poly.pdbx_seq_one_letter_code
_entity_poly.pdbx_strand_id
1 'polypeptide(L)' 'MASYSDAELHEIARWLKDGLSASRIAVAFSALRGSPVSRDAIIGIVHRNAMLGAIGFA' A
#
# COMPACT_ATOMS: atom_id res chain seq x y z
N MET A 1 -5.16 -2.42 -14.76
CA MET A 1 -4.54 -2.15 -13.45
C MET A 1 -5.64 -1.83 -12.47
N ALA A 2 -5.63 -2.38 -11.26
CA ALA A 2 -6.57 -1.92 -10.24
C ALA A 2 -6.27 -0.45 -9.94
N SER A 3 -7.21 0.43 -10.25
CA SER A 3 -7.12 1.82 -9.81
C SER A 3 -7.22 1.83 -8.29
N TYR A 4 -6.25 2.46 -7.65
CA TYR A 4 -6.30 2.75 -6.22
C TYR A 4 -7.01 4.09 -6.09
N SER A 5 -8.03 4.17 -5.24
CA SER A 5 -8.64 5.44 -4.88
C SER A 5 -7.69 6.26 -3.99
N ASP A 6 -7.92 7.56 -3.90
CA ASP A 6 -7.13 8.42 -3.02
C ASP A 6 -7.21 8.00 -1.55
N ALA A 7 -8.36 7.47 -1.12
CA ALA A 7 -8.54 6.92 0.23
C ALA A 7 -7.69 5.67 0.45
N GLU A 8 -7.66 4.75 -0.53
CA GLU A 8 -6.79 3.56 -0.48
C GLU A 8 -5.31 3.94 -0.43
N LEU A 9 -4.90 4.96 -1.20
CA LEU A 9 -3.52 5.47 -1.17
C LEU A 9 -3.18 6.12 0.18
N HIS A 10 -4.11 6.85 0.79
CA HIS A 10 -3.89 7.44 2.13
C HIS A 10 -3.74 6.38 3.23
N GLU A 11 -4.52 5.30 3.20
CA GLU A 11 -4.35 4.20 4.16
C GLU A 11 -3.01 3.49 3.98
N ILE A 12 -2.57 3.24 2.75
CA ILE A 12 -1.24 2.69 2.48
C ILE A 12 -0.15 3.66 3.00
N ALA A 13 -0.29 4.96 2.76
CA ALA A 13 0.65 5.98 3.25
C ALA A 13 0.74 5.99 4.79
N ARG A 14 -0.40 5.84 5.48
CA ARG A 14 -0.45 5.75 6.94
C ARG A 14 0.35 4.56 7.44
N TRP A 15 0.11 3.37 6.89
CA TRP A 15 0.83 2.18 7.31
C TRP A 15 2.33 2.22 7.00
N LEU A 16 2.74 2.85 5.89
CA LEU A 16 4.16 3.07 5.61
C LEU A 16 4.80 3.97 6.68
N LYS A 17 4.12 5.04 7.10
CA LYS A 17 4.59 5.92 8.19
C LYS A 17 4.64 5.19 9.54
N ASP A 18 3.73 4.25 9.76
CA ASP A 18 3.72 3.37 10.94
C ASP A 18 4.81 2.27 10.86
N GLY A 19 5.61 2.22 9.77
CA GLY A 19 6.71 1.28 9.60
C GLY A 19 6.30 -0.13 9.21
N LEU A 20 5.09 -0.33 8.66
CA LEU A 20 4.66 -1.64 8.21
C LEU A 20 5.42 -2.07 6.94
N SER A 21 5.83 -3.33 6.92
CA SER A 21 6.39 -3.95 5.72
C SER A 21 5.33 -4.18 4.64
N ALA A 22 5.76 -4.31 3.39
CA ALA A 22 4.87 -4.57 2.25
C ALA A 22 3.93 -5.79 2.47
N SER A 23 4.42 -6.85 3.11
CA SER A 23 3.62 -8.04 3.40
C SER A 23 2.52 -7.75 4.42
N ARG A 24 2.79 -6.95 5.46
CA ARG A 24 1.78 -6.55 6.45
C ARG A 24 0.74 -5.62 5.86
N ILE A 25 1.18 -4.68 5.02
CA ILE A 25 0.27 -3.80 4.27
C ILE A 25 -0.62 -4.63 3.34
N ALA A 26 -0.07 -5.63 2.64
CA ALA A 26 -0.86 -6.49 1.75
C ALA A 26 -1.99 -7.21 2.51
N VAL A 27 -1.72 -7.73 3.71
CA VAL A 27 -2.73 -8.37 4.57
C VAL A 27 -3.79 -7.35 5.02
N ALA A 28 -3.37 -6.22 5.58
CA ALA A 28 -4.30 -5.19 6.08
C ALA A 28 -5.16 -4.61 4.96
N PHE A 29 -4.55 -4.33 3.81
CA PHE A 29 -5.24 -3.78 2.65
C PHE A 29 -6.18 -4.80 2.00
N SER A 30 -5.83 -6.09 1.97
CA SER A 30 -6.74 -7.14 1.51
C SER A 30 -8.00 -7.22 2.37
N ALA A 31 -7.85 -7.08 3.69
CA ALA A 31 -8.98 -7.05 4.61
C ALA A 31 -9.84 -5.80 4.42
N LEU A 32 -9.23 -4.63 4.25
CA LEU A 32 -9.93 -3.37 3.97
C LEU A 32 -10.73 -3.44 2.66
N ARG A 33 -10.15 -4.04 1.62
CA ARG A 33 -10.73 -4.10 0.26
C ARG A 33 -11.71 -5.25 0.07
N GLY A 34 -11.77 -6.20 0.99
CA GLY A 34 -12.52 -7.45 0.84
C GLY A 34 -12.04 -8.33 -0.33
N SER A 35 -10.83 -8.09 -0.86
CA SER A 35 -10.25 -8.82 -1.98
C SER A 35 -8.74 -8.96 -1.83
N PRO A 36 -8.15 -10.07 -2.27
CA PRO A 36 -6.73 -10.34 -2.05
C PRO A 36 -5.83 -9.37 -2.83
N VAL A 37 -4.83 -8.83 -2.14
CA VAL A 37 -3.77 -8.00 -2.69
C VAL A 37 -2.42 -8.62 -2.33
N SER A 38 -1.56 -8.79 -3.33
CA SER A 38 -0.23 -9.39 -3.13
C SER A 38 0.77 -8.36 -2.60
N ARG A 39 1.81 -8.85 -1.91
CA ARG A 39 2.97 -8.05 -1.52
C ARG A 39 3.56 -7.27 -2.70
N ASP A 40 3.69 -7.90 -3.86
CA ASP A 40 4.30 -7.26 -5.04
C ASP A 40 3.41 -6.18 -5.64
N ALA A 41 2.08 -6.31 -5.51
CA ALA A 41 1.17 -5.23 -5.88
C ALA A 41 1.37 -3.99 -4.99
N ILE A 42 1.62 -4.20 -3.69
CA ILE A 42 1.97 -3.13 -2.74
C ILE A 42 3.32 -2.50 -3.08
N ILE A 43 4.38 -3.29 -3.29
CA ILE A 43 5.69 -2.76 -3.70
C ILE A 43 5.57 -1.95 -4.99
N GLY A 44 4.83 -2.49 -5.97
CA GLY A 44 4.62 -1.81 -7.23
C GLY A 44 3.86 -0.49 -7.11
N ILE A 45 2.88 -0.37 -6.19
CA ILE A 45 2.15 0.91 -6.01
C ILE A 45 3.02 1.94 -5.30
N VAL A 46 3.81 1.51 -4.31
CA VAL A 46 4.73 2.39 -3.58
C VAL A 46 5.77 2.98 -4.52
N HIS A 47 6.33 2.21 -5.45
CA HIS A 47 7.32 2.72 -6.41
C HIS A 47 6.73 3.63 -7.50
N ARG A 48 5.47 3.42 -7.93
CA ARG A 48 4.87 4.19 -9.04
C ARG A 48 4.11 5.44 -8.58
N ASN A 49 3.73 5.53 -7.31
CA ASN A 49 3.05 6.69 -6.76
C ASN A 49 4.06 7.60 -6.03
N ALA A 50 4.18 8.86 -6.48
CA ALA A 50 5.18 9.80 -5.95
C ALA A 50 5.04 10.05 -4.43
N MET A 51 3.81 10.13 -3.91
CA MET A 51 3.55 10.36 -2.50
C MET A 51 3.97 9.16 -1.65
N LEU A 52 3.61 7.94 -2.07
CA LEU A 52 4.02 6.72 -1.38
C LEU A 52 5.53 6.47 -1.48
N GLY A 53 6.12 6.72 -2.66
CA GLY A 53 7.54 6.56 -2.90
C GLY A 53 8.41 7.50 -2.07
N ALA A 54 7.89 8.69 -1.74
CA ALA A 54 8.56 9.62 -0.84
C ALA A 54 8.60 9.14 0.63
N ILE A 55 7.69 8.24 1.03
CA ILE A 55 7.69 7.62 2.36
C ILE A 55 8.62 6.40 2.36
N GLY A 56 8.48 5.53 1.34
CA GLY A 56 9.27 4.31 1.22
C GLY A 56 8.91 3.24 2.26
N PHE A 57 9.53 2.07 2.14
CA PHE A 57 9.54 1.08 3.22
C PHE A 57 10.73 1.37 4.14
N ALA A 58 10.56 1.10 5.45
CA ALA A 58 11.64 1.12 6.42
C ALA A 58 12.68 0.02 6.15
#